data_AF-A0A956GT03-F1
#
_entry.id   AF-A0A956GT03-F1
#
_cell.length_a   1.000
_cell.length_b   1.000
_cell.length_c   1.000
_cell.angle_alpha   90.00
_cell.angle_beta   90.00
_cell.angle_gamma   90.00
#
_symmetry.space_group_name_H-M   'P 1'
#
loop_
_entity.id
_entity.type
_entity.pdbx_description
1 polymer ?
#
loop_
_entity_poly.entity_id
_entity_poly.type
_entity_poly.pdbx_seq_one_letter_code
_entity_poly.pdbx_strand_id
1 'polypeptide(L)'
;MLRFVAGRLGLVLITCGLAATSPGCKKKAGDGASCDAVGARFLAVAHRQLDDAVKTGAADPETRKRVEGTVPAIRDAMVRACKEDGWAADTRTCFAGASDDAAMKACYQGLAPEQRAMLEKAAAGQLDK
;
A
#
# COMPACT_ATOMS: atom_id res chain seq x y z
N MET A 1 37.42 22.60 -26.11
CA MET A 1 37.65 21.27 -26.70
C MET A 1 36.32 20.52 -26.70
N LEU A 2 35.59 20.57 -27.82
CA LEU A 2 34.35 19.81 -28.04
C LEU A 2 34.71 18.48 -28.73
N ARG A 3 34.21 17.37 -28.21
CA ARG A 3 34.08 16.12 -28.99
C ARG A 3 32.60 15.78 -29.08
N PHE A 4 32.03 16.24 -30.20
CA PHE A 4 30.80 15.73 -30.80
C PHE A 4 31.00 14.26 -31.17
N VAL A 5 30.14 13.37 -30.68
CA VAL A 5 29.84 12.11 -31.38
C VAL A 5 28.43 12.27 -31.94
N ALA A 6 28.40 12.72 -33.19
CA ALA A 6 27.25 12.57 -34.06
C ALA A 6 27.23 11.13 -34.58
N GLY A 7 26.07 10.48 -34.59
CA GLY A 7 25.90 9.26 -35.36
C GLY A 7 24.87 8.28 -34.83
N ARG A 8 23.58 8.61 -34.95
CA ARG A 8 22.68 7.98 -35.93
C ARG A 8 21.26 8.49 -35.75
N LEU A 9 20.75 9.09 -36.83
CA LEU A 9 19.33 9.26 -37.09
C LEU A 9 18.62 7.92 -36.88
N GLY A 10 17.70 7.90 -35.92
CA GLY A 10 16.71 6.86 -35.73
C GLY A 10 15.42 7.54 -35.29
N LEU A 11 14.65 7.99 -36.27
CA LEU A 11 13.28 8.47 -36.12
C LEU A 11 12.44 7.41 -35.37
N VAL A 12 12.12 7.63 -34.10
CA VAL A 12 11.12 6.85 -33.36
C VAL A 12 10.25 7.82 -32.56
N LEU A 13 9.10 8.11 -33.16
CA LEU A 13 7.79 8.39 -32.57
C LEU A 13 7.71 8.87 -31.11
N ILE A 14 7.20 10.10 -31.00
CA ILE A 14 6.50 10.66 -29.84
C ILE A 14 5.50 9.63 -29.27
N THR A 15 5.69 9.24 -28.01
CA THR A 15 4.57 8.89 -27.13
C THR A 15 4.81 9.50 -25.76
N CYS A 16 3.90 10.39 -25.40
CA CYS A 16 3.71 10.98 -24.09
C CYS A 16 3.33 9.86 -23.11
N GLY A 17 4.08 9.70 -22.03
CA GLY A 17 3.76 8.74 -20.99
C GLY A 17 4.63 8.97 -19.77
N LEU A 18 4.03 9.52 -18.73
CA LEU A 18 4.63 9.74 -17.42
C LEU A 18 5.33 8.47 -16.92
N ALA A 19 6.66 8.46 -16.92
CA ALA A 19 7.44 7.43 -16.25
C ALA A 19 7.55 7.79 -14.76
N ALA A 20 6.52 7.43 -13.99
CA ALA A 20 6.68 7.22 -12.56
C ALA A 20 7.48 5.91 -12.39
N THR A 21 8.80 6.03 -12.25
CA THR A 21 9.67 4.89 -11.97
C THR A 21 9.60 4.54 -10.49
N SER A 22 8.67 3.66 -10.12
CA SER A 22 8.78 2.87 -8.89
C SER A 22 9.51 1.56 -9.22
N PRO A 23 10.65 1.25 -8.57
CA PRO A 23 11.31 -0.05 -8.73
C PRO A 23 10.54 -1.08 -7.91
N GLY A 24 9.55 -1.74 -8.51
CA GLY A 24 8.78 -2.75 -7.79
C GLY A 24 7.88 -3.60 -8.67
N CYS A 25 8.27 -4.86 -8.86
CA CYS A 25 7.45 -5.99 -9.29
C CYS A 25 6.90 -5.96 -10.73
N LYS A 26 7.66 -6.60 -11.64
CA LYS A 26 7.09 -7.25 -12.83
C LYS A 26 6.14 -8.38 -12.39
N LYS A 27 4.86 -8.07 -12.16
CA LYS A 27 3.81 -9.10 -12.07
C LYS A 27 2.92 -8.98 -13.29
N LYS A 28 2.82 -10.09 -14.03
CA LYS A 28 1.94 -10.34 -15.17
C LYS A 28 0.55 -9.74 -14.86
N ALA A 29 0.00 -8.93 -15.77
CA ALA A 29 -1.34 -8.36 -15.66
C ALA A 29 -2.35 -9.51 -15.54
N GLY A 30 -2.77 -9.79 -14.30
CA GLY A 30 -3.69 -10.87 -13.94
C GLY A 30 -4.23 -10.56 -12.55
N ASP A 31 -5.53 -10.29 -12.50
CA ASP A 31 -6.45 -10.16 -11.35
C ASP A 31 -6.04 -9.25 -10.16
N GLY A 32 -4.87 -8.60 -10.20
CA GLY A 32 -4.31 -7.82 -9.11
C GLY A 32 -3.87 -8.68 -7.92
N ALA A 33 -3.41 -8.05 -6.84
CA ALA A 33 -3.13 -8.76 -5.59
C ALA A 33 -4.42 -9.22 -4.90
N SER A 34 -4.41 -10.37 -4.21
CA SER A 34 -5.58 -10.84 -3.44
C SER A 34 -5.84 -9.96 -2.22
N CYS A 35 -7.09 -9.95 -1.72
CA CYS A 35 -7.42 -9.26 -0.46
C CYS A 35 -6.63 -9.83 0.73
N ASP A 36 -6.34 -11.13 0.74
CA ASP A 36 -5.50 -11.73 1.77
C ASP A 36 -4.04 -11.24 1.67
N ALA A 37 -3.52 -10.99 0.46
CA ALA A 37 -2.20 -10.38 0.28
C ALA A 37 -2.18 -8.92 0.77
N VAL A 38 -3.25 -8.17 0.56
CA VAL A 38 -3.43 -6.82 1.13
C VAL A 38 -3.38 -6.87 2.66
N GLY A 39 -4.16 -7.77 3.27
CA GLY A 39 -4.15 -7.98 4.73
C GLY A 39 -2.79 -8.39 5.28
N ALA A 40 -2.12 -9.35 4.65
CA ALA A 40 -0.78 -9.79 5.03
C ALA A 40 0.24 -8.64 4.96
N ARG A 41 0.13 -7.78 3.93
CA ARG A 41 1.02 -6.63 3.78
C ARG A 41 0.80 -5.60 4.86
N PHE A 42 -0.45 -5.29 5.21
CA PHE A 42 -0.77 -4.39 6.32
C PHE A 42 -0.16 -4.88 7.63
N LEU A 43 -0.33 -6.16 7.96
CA LEU A 43 0.21 -6.73 9.19
C LEU A 43 1.74 -6.63 9.24
N ALA A 44 2.42 -6.91 8.13
CA ALA A 44 3.88 -6.76 8.02
C ALA A 44 4.36 -5.31 8.18
N VAL A 45 3.61 -4.34 7.67
CA VAL A 45 3.91 -2.90 7.82
C VAL A 45 3.66 -2.44 9.26
N ALA A 46 2.57 -2.90 9.89
CA ALA A 46 2.24 -2.56 11.27
C ALA A 46 3.29 -3.08 12.26
N HIS A 47 3.70 -4.36 12.16
CA HIS A 47 4.74 -4.91 13.04
C HIS A 47 6.08 -4.16 12.89
N ARG A 48 6.49 -3.85 11.66
CA ARG A 48 7.72 -3.08 11.43
C ARG A 48 7.67 -1.71 12.09
N GLN A 49 6.55 -1.00 11.97
CA GLN A 49 6.39 0.31 12.61
C GLN A 49 6.44 0.23 14.12
N LEU A 50 5.84 -0.81 14.72
CA LEU A 50 5.88 -1.03 16.15
C LEU A 50 7.30 -1.36 16.62
N ASP A 51 8.03 -2.18 15.88
CA ASP A 51 9.43 -2.49 16.17
C ASP A 51 10.31 -1.24 16.05
N ASP A 52 10.14 -0.44 15.00
CA ASP A 52 10.87 0.82 14.80
C ASP A 52 10.55 1.84 15.90
N ALA A 53 9.28 1.94 16.32
CA ALA A 53 8.87 2.83 17.42
C ALA A 53 9.51 2.43 18.75
N VAL A 54 9.60 1.14 19.06
CA VAL A 54 10.30 0.67 20.27
C VAL A 54 11.80 0.93 20.16
N LYS A 55 12.40 0.64 19.01
CA LYS A 55 13.83 0.86 18.76
C LYS A 55 14.24 2.33 18.89
N THR A 56 13.37 3.24 18.48
CA THR A 56 13.62 4.70 18.52
C THR A 56 13.21 5.33 19.85
N GLY A 57 12.59 4.58 20.76
CA GLY A 57 12.06 5.11 22.03
C GLY A 57 10.76 5.90 21.89
N ALA A 58 10.13 5.89 20.72
CA ALA A 58 8.83 6.51 20.48
C ALA A 58 7.67 5.74 21.14
N ALA A 59 7.87 4.45 21.45
CA ALA A 59 6.94 3.63 22.20
C ALA A 59 7.70 2.73 23.18
N ASP A 60 7.12 2.45 24.34
CA ASP A 60 7.64 1.44 25.25
C ASP A 60 7.14 0.02 24.86
N PRO A 61 7.79 -1.05 25.34
CA PRO A 61 7.40 -2.43 25.01
C PRO A 61 5.98 -2.82 25.45
N GLU A 62 5.42 -2.20 26.50
CA GLU A 62 4.04 -2.45 26.94
C GLU A 62 3.05 -1.83 25.97
N THR A 63 3.30 -0.59 25.54
CA THR A 63 2.51 0.07 24.48
C THR A 63 2.55 -0.72 23.18
N ARG A 64 3.72 -1.22 22.77
CA ARG A 64 3.82 -2.13 21.61
C ARG A 64 2.89 -3.35 21.77
N LYS A 65 2.96 -4.06 22.90
CA LYS A 65 2.13 -5.27 23.12
C LYS A 65 0.63 -4.97 23.05
N ARG A 66 0.20 -3.83 23.59
CA ARG A 66 -1.20 -3.39 23.50
C ARG A 66 -1.64 -3.19 22.06
N VAL A 67 -0.82 -2.52 21.25
CA VAL A 67 -1.14 -2.29 19.83
C VAL A 67 -1.03 -3.57 19.00
N GLU A 68 -0.04 -4.41 19.23
CA GLU A 68 0.07 -5.71 18.56
C GLU A 68 -1.17 -6.58 18.75
N GLY A 69 -1.85 -6.47 19.90
CA GLY A 69 -3.12 -7.16 20.16
C GLY A 69 -4.28 -6.70 19.27
N THR A 70 -4.27 -5.47 18.75
CA THR A 70 -5.36 -4.91 17.94
C THR A 70 -5.12 -5.04 16.44
N VAL A 71 -3.86 -5.12 16.01
CA VAL A 71 -3.47 -5.22 14.59
C VAL A 71 -4.17 -6.36 13.83
N PRO A 72 -4.33 -7.58 14.37
CA PRO A 72 -5.01 -8.67 13.66
C PRO A 72 -6.48 -8.35 13.34
N ALA A 73 -7.21 -7.72 14.26
CA ALA A 73 -8.62 -7.36 14.05
C ALA A 73 -8.77 -6.30 12.94
N ILE A 74 -7.87 -5.30 12.91
CA ILE A 74 -7.84 -4.28 11.86
C ILE A 74 -7.52 -4.92 10.51
N ARG A 75 -6.56 -5.85 10.48
CA ARG A 75 -6.23 -6.63 9.28
C ARG A 75 -7.46 -7.35 8.75
N ASP A 76 -8.19 -8.06 9.62
CA ASP A 76 -9.36 -8.84 9.22
C ASP A 76 -10.49 -7.94 8.72
N ALA A 77 -10.72 -6.78 9.35
CA ALA A 77 -11.66 -5.78 8.86
C ALA A 77 -11.29 -5.26 7.46
N MET A 78 -10.00 -4.98 7.22
CA MET A 78 -9.54 -4.53 5.90
C MET A 78 -9.67 -5.63 4.84
N VAL A 79 -9.38 -6.89 5.17
CA VAL A 79 -9.58 -8.03 4.28
C VAL A 79 -11.06 -8.20 3.94
N ARG A 80 -11.94 -8.06 4.93
CA ARG A 80 -13.39 -8.12 4.75
C ARG A 80 -13.88 -7.00 3.82
N ALA A 81 -13.55 -5.75 4.11
CA ALA A 81 -13.92 -4.60 3.27
C ALA A 81 -13.41 -4.77 1.83
N CYS A 82 -12.18 -5.24 1.65
CA CYS A 82 -11.62 -5.54 0.33
C CYS A 82 -12.46 -6.57 -0.46
N LYS A 83 -12.96 -7.60 0.22
CA LYS A 83 -13.78 -8.67 -0.38
C LYS A 83 -15.21 -8.21 -0.65
N GLU A 84 -15.83 -7.53 0.31
CA GLU A 84 -17.23 -7.09 0.25
C GLU A 84 -17.43 -5.92 -0.71
N ASP A 85 -16.51 -4.94 -0.71
CA ASP A 85 -16.61 -3.75 -1.56
C ASP A 85 -15.99 -3.95 -2.95
N GLY A 86 -15.45 -5.14 -3.24
CA GLY A 86 -14.90 -5.48 -4.56
C GLY A 86 -13.80 -4.54 -5.02
N TRP A 87 -12.77 -4.32 -4.18
CA TRP A 87 -11.72 -3.35 -4.49
C TRP A 87 -11.06 -3.59 -5.86
N ALA A 88 -10.79 -2.50 -6.57
CA ALA A 88 -10.14 -2.55 -7.88
C ALA A 88 -8.79 -3.27 -7.80
N ALA A 89 -8.45 -4.01 -8.86
CA ALA A 89 -7.21 -4.80 -8.94
C ALA A 89 -5.96 -3.94 -8.73
N ASP A 90 -5.95 -2.72 -9.27
CA ASP A 90 -4.85 -1.76 -9.13
C ASP A 90 -4.71 -1.27 -7.69
N THR A 91 -5.83 -0.99 -7.03
CA THR A 91 -5.87 -0.59 -5.61
C THR A 91 -5.34 -1.71 -4.72
N ARG A 92 -5.81 -2.96 -4.92
CA ARG A 92 -5.29 -4.12 -4.18
C ARG A 92 -3.79 -4.31 -4.41
N THR A 93 -3.33 -4.13 -5.65
CA THR A 93 -1.90 -4.24 -5.99
C THR A 93 -1.08 -3.15 -5.33
N CYS A 94 -1.59 -1.92 -5.26
CA CYS A 94 -0.95 -0.81 -4.53
C CYS A 94 -0.77 -1.19 -3.06
N PHE A 95 -1.85 -1.60 -2.39
CA PHE A 95 -1.81 -1.98 -0.98
C PHE A 95 -0.84 -3.14 -0.70
N ALA A 96 -0.88 -4.18 -1.52
CA ALA A 96 0.03 -5.33 -1.38
C ALA A 96 1.50 -4.96 -1.63
N GLY A 97 1.78 -3.88 -2.37
CA GLY A 97 3.12 -3.38 -2.65
C GLY A 97 3.63 -2.30 -1.69
N ALA A 98 2.76 -1.72 -0.84
CA ALA A 98 3.10 -0.57 -0.01
C ALA A 98 4.23 -0.86 0.99
N SER A 99 5.32 -0.09 0.99
CA SER A 99 6.52 -0.31 1.82
C SER A 99 6.32 -0.02 3.30
N ASP A 100 5.46 0.94 3.61
CA ASP A 100 5.28 1.60 4.89
C ASP A 100 3.87 2.24 4.98
N ASP A 101 3.58 2.91 6.09
CA ASP A 101 2.30 3.60 6.33
C ASP A 101 2.02 4.72 5.31
N ALA A 102 3.04 5.48 4.89
CA ALA A 102 2.86 6.56 3.93
C ALA A 102 2.50 6.00 2.55
N ALA A 103 3.15 4.92 2.14
CA ALA A 103 2.80 4.19 0.92
C ALA A 103 1.40 3.57 1.01
N MET A 104 1.00 3.03 2.18
CA MET A 104 -0.37 2.54 2.41
C MET A 104 -1.38 3.67 2.22
N LYS A 105 -1.16 4.83 2.86
CA LYS A 105 -2.02 6.02 2.72
C LYS A 105 -2.11 6.53 1.29
N ALA A 106 -1.02 6.46 0.52
CA ALA A 106 -1.06 6.82 -0.90
C ALA A 106 -2.03 5.93 -1.71
N CYS A 107 -2.15 4.65 -1.36
CA CYS A 107 -3.09 3.72 -1.99
C CYS A 107 -4.56 4.04 -1.70
N TYR A 108 -4.88 4.81 -0.65
CA TYR A 108 -6.25 5.20 -0.34
C TYR A 108 -6.85 6.07 -1.44
N GLN A 109 -6.04 6.78 -2.22
CA GLN A 109 -6.51 7.57 -3.36
C GLN A 109 -7.16 6.70 -4.45
N GLY A 110 -6.84 5.40 -4.50
CA GLY A 110 -7.46 4.44 -5.40
C GLY A 110 -8.78 3.83 -4.89
N LEU A 111 -9.25 4.21 -3.71
CA LEU A 111 -10.52 3.77 -3.15
C LEU A 111 -11.63 4.77 -3.47
N ALA A 112 -12.84 4.25 -3.72
CA ALA A 112 -14.03 5.07 -3.80
C ALA A 112 -14.25 5.85 -2.49
N PRO A 113 -14.87 7.05 -2.51
CA PRO A 113 -15.16 7.82 -1.30
C PRO A 113 -15.85 7.00 -0.20
N GLU A 114 -16.77 6.12 -0.58
CA GLU A 114 -17.54 5.26 0.32
C GLU A 114 -16.65 4.20 0.97
N GLN A 115 -15.75 3.59 0.20
CA GLN A 115 -14.78 2.60 0.69
C GLN A 115 -13.80 3.24 1.68
N ARG A 116 -13.35 4.47 1.40
CA ARG A 116 -12.49 5.23 2.33
C ARG A 116 -13.21 5.52 3.64
N ALA A 117 -14.44 6.01 3.57
CA ALA A 117 -15.25 6.30 4.75
C ALA A 117 -15.50 5.03 5.59
N MET A 118 -15.69 3.87 4.96
CA MET A 118 -15.83 2.60 5.67
C MET A 118 -14.54 2.23 6.43
N LEU A 119 -13.38 2.32 5.78
CA LEU A 119 -12.09 2.04 6.44
C LEU A 119 -11.78 3.00 7.58
N GLU A 120 -12.12 4.29 7.44
CA GLU A 120 -11.95 5.28 8.50
C GLU A 120 -12.82 4.95 9.71
N LYS A 121 -14.08 4.54 9.50
CA LYS A 121 -14.95 4.05 10.57
C LYS A 121 -14.40 2.77 11.20
N ALA A 122 -13.84 1.86 10.40
CA ALA A 122 -13.19 0.63 10.90
C ALA A 122 -12.03 0.95 11.84
N ALA A 123 -11.14 1.85 11.41
CA ALA A 123 -9.98 2.27 12.17
C ALA A 123 -10.36 3.02 13.45
N ALA A 124 -11.46 3.78 13.42
CA ALA A 124 -12.00 4.47 14.60
C ALA A 124 -12.77 3.54 15.56
N GLY A 125 -12.88 2.24 15.27
CA GLY A 125 -13.67 1.30 16.07
C GLY A 125 -15.18 1.53 15.99
N GLN A 126 -15.65 2.18 14.93
CA GLN A 126 -17.05 2.56 14.70
C GLN A 126 -17.80 1.60 13.76
N LEU A 127 -17.21 0.46 13.40
CA LEU A 127 -17.88 -0.61 12.64
C LEU A 127 -18.76 -1.52 13.53
N ASP A 128 -19.36 -0.97 14.59
CA ASP A 128 -20.24 -1.70 15.50
C ASP A 128 -21.70 -1.26 15.29
N LYS A 129 -22.39 -1.98 14.39
CA LYS A 129 -23.79 -2.44 14.44
C LYS A 129 -24.23 -3.09 13.13
#